data_AF-A0A504YWY6-F1
#
_entry.id   AF-A0A504YWY6-F1
#
_cell.length_a   1.000
_cell.length_b   1.000
_cell.length_c   1.000
_cell.angle_alpha   90.00
_cell.angle_beta   90.00
_cell.angle_gamma   90.00
#
_symmetry.space_group_name_H-M   'P 1'
#
loop_
_entity.id
_entity.type
_entity.pdbx_description
1 polymer ?
#
loop_
_entity_poly.entity_id
_entity_poly.type
_entity_poly.pdbx_seq_one_letter_code
_entity_poly.pdbx_strand_id
1 'polypeptide(L)'
;MIVVLVLVLLLAPAYAVTEAELDKRLYGSVSVNQTDEYDFSLNETSVQEYVIRVHVLNIQPQKNSPLLIVIKQQQHVLSFEVPAIINEIISHSNVSRTLCPISVTPDKIATLIIGISSFTSEPIPYMVRAEWVRNFD
;
A
#
# COMPACT_ATOMS: atom_id res chain seq x y z
N MET A 1 -3.66 33.78 40.20
CA MET A 1 -4.74 33.27 39.32
C MET A 1 -4.09 32.48 38.20
N ILE A 2 -4.52 31.23 38.04
CA ILE A 2 -3.85 30.16 37.31
C ILE A 2 -4.03 30.37 35.80
N VAL A 3 -2.93 30.48 35.06
CA VAL A 3 -2.94 30.44 33.59
C VAL A 3 -3.15 28.99 33.20
N VAL A 4 -4.37 28.65 32.79
CA VAL A 4 -4.73 27.34 32.26
C VAL A 4 -4.10 27.24 30.87
N LEU A 5 -3.00 26.49 30.79
CA LEU A 5 -2.38 26.09 29.53
C LEU A 5 -3.31 25.05 28.89
N VAL A 6 -4.23 25.49 28.02
CA VAL A 6 -5.03 24.58 27.21
C VAL A 6 -4.12 24.00 26.14
N LEU A 7 -3.51 22.86 26.44
CA LEU A 7 -2.83 22.02 25.46
C LEU A 7 -3.90 21.41 24.55
N VAL A 8 -4.27 22.13 23.49
CA VAL A 8 -5.05 21.56 22.39
C VAL A 8 -4.13 20.58 21.66
N LEU A 9 -4.11 19.33 22.12
CA LEU A 9 -3.65 18.20 21.33
C LEU A 9 -4.55 18.14 20.10
N LEU A 10 -4.06 18.68 18.99
CA LEU A 10 -4.59 18.36 17.67
C LEU A 10 -4.45 16.84 17.51
N LEU A 11 -5.54 16.13 17.76
CA LEU A 11 -5.72 14.74 17.37
C LEU A 11 -5.76 14.72 15.84
N ALA A 12 -4.58 14.82 15.21
CA ALA A 12 -4.44 14.26 13.89
C ALA A 12 -4.84 12.78 14.01
N PRO A 13 -5.72 12.26 13.15
CA PRO A 13 -5.96 10.82 13.15
C PRO A 13 -4.59 10.17 12.95
N ALA A 14 -4.15 9.42 13.96
CA ALA A 14 -2.99 8.58 13.81
C ALA A 14 -3.41 7.50 12.81
N TYR A 15 -3.06 7.69 11.54
CA TYR A 15 -3.15 6.65 10.54
C TYR A 15 -2.26 5.51 11.04
N ALA A 16 -2.88 4.44 11.54
CA ALA A 16 -2.16 3.31 12.08
C ALA A 16 -1.55 2.54 10.91
N VAL A 17 -0.23 2.60 10.79
CA VAL A 17 0.52 1.77 9.85
C VAL A 17 0.57 0.36 10.41
N THR A 18 0.16 -0.62 9.61
CA THR A 18 0.12 -2.03 9.99
C THR A 18 1.38 -2.72 9.49
N GLU A 19 2.16 -3.34 10.39
CA GLU A 19 3.29 -4.18 9.99
C GLU A 19 2.81 -5.40 9.20
N ALA A 20 3.49 -5.70 8.11
CA ALA A 20 3.11 -6.73 7.16
C ALA A 20 4.31 -7.56 6.71
N GLU A 21 4.02 -8.82 6.36
CA GLU A 21 5.02 -9.75 5.83
C GLU A 21 4.81 -9.97 4.33
N LEU A 22 5.92 -10.16 3.60
CA LEU A 22 5.90 -10.54 2.20
C LEU A 22 5.16 -11.87 2.01
N ASP A 23 4.67 -12.08 0.78
CA ASP A 23 3.96 -13.27 0.30
C ASP A 23 2.63 -13.61 1.01
N LYS A 24 2.26 -12.88 2.07
CA LYS A 24 0.96 -12.98 2.74
C LYS A 24 -0.11 -12.17 2.01
N ARG A 25 -1.31 -12.75 1.91
CA ARG A 25 -2.51 -12.03 1.46
C ARG A 25 -3.12 -11.27 2.64
N LEU A 26 -3.28 -9.97 2.48
CA LEU A 26 -3.90 -9.07 3.43
C LEU A 26 -5.24 -8.65 2.87
N TYR A 27 -6.25 -8.59 3.72
CA TYR A 27 -7.61 -8.21 3.36
C TYR A 27 -8.03 -7.01 4.20
N GLY A 28 -8.75 -6.09 3.58
CA GLY A 28 -9.25 -4.90 4.25
C GLY A 28 -10.42 -4.29 3.51
N SER A 29 -10.85 -3.12 3.98
CA SER A 29 -11.92 -2.36 3.34
C SER A 29 -11.68 -0.88 3.56
N VAL A 30 -11.68 -0.09 2.49
CA VAL A 30 -11.42 1.35 2.53
C VAL A 30 -12.61 2.16 2.06
N SER A 31 -12.73 3.37 2.59
CA SER A 31 -13.71 4.38 2.20
C SER A 31 -13.10 5.77 2.36
N VAL A 32 -13.86 6.82 2.08
CA VAL A 32 -13.42 8.21 2.22
C VAL A 32 -12.89 8.56 3.62
N ASN A 33 -13.35 7.86 4.66
CA ASN A 33 -12.94 8.09 6.06
C ASN A 33 -12.03 7.00 6.61
N GLN A 34 -11.68 5.99 5.80
CA GLN A 34 -10.89 4.85 6.24
C GLN A 34 -9.89 4.46 5.16
N THR A 35 -8.61 4.56 5.49
CA THR A 35 -7.49 4.17 4.65
C THR A 35 -6.63 3.17 5.40
N ASP A 36 -6.02 2.26 4.67
CA ASP A 36 -5.09 1.28 5.25
C ASP A 36 -3.68 1.55 4.73
N GLU A 37 -2.68 1.40 5.60
CA GLU A 37 -1.26 1.49 5.22
C GLU A 37 -0.51 0.28 5.79
N TYR A 38 0.22 -0.42 4.93
CA TYR A 38 1.01 -1.61 5.28
C TYR A 38 2.49 -1.34 5.13
N ASP A 39 3.27 -1.64 6.17
CA ASP A 39 4.73 -1.49 6.20
C ASP A 39 5.41 -2.85 6.15
N PHE A 40 6.29 -3.01 5.17
CA PHE A 40 7.10 -4.20 4.95
C PHE A 40 8.57 -3.87 5.19
N SER A 41 9.14 -4.50 6.21
CA SER A 41 10.58 -4.44 6.48
C SER A 41 11.34 -5.44 5.61
N LEU A 42 12.29 -4.94 4.81
CA LEU A 42 13.16 -5.74 3.94
C LEU A 42 14.55 -5.80 4.58
N ASN A 43 14.83 -6.88 5.32
CA ASN A 43 16.02 -6.98 6.17
C ASN A 43 16.79 -8.31 6.06
N GLU A 44 16.47 -9.18 5.10
CA GLU A 44 17.21 -10.44 4.92
C GLU A 44 18.66 -10.16 4.48
N THR A 45 19.62 -10.53 5.33
CA THR A 45 21.03 -10.17 5.22
C THR A 45 21.78 -10.90 4.10
N SER A 46 21.23 -12.00 3.59
CA SER A 46 21.76 -12.75 2.46
C SER A 46 21.32 -12.21 1.10
N VAL A 47 20.37 -11.26 1.08
CA VAL A 47 19.76 -10.70 -0.12
C VAL A 47 20.42 -9.35 -0.41
N GLN A 48 20.86 -9.13 -1.65
CA GLN A 48 21.41 -7.84 -2.09
C GLN A 48 20.32 -6.93 -2.65
N GLU A 49 19.31 -7.51 -3.31
CA GLU A 49 18.21 -6.75 -3.92
C GLU A 49 16.89 -7.53 -3.83
N TYR A 50 15.79 -6.81 -3.61
CA TYR A 50 14.44 -7.34 -3.67
C TYR A 50 13.74 -6.89 -4.95
N VAL A 51 13.19 -7.84 -5.70
CA VAL A 51 12.19 -7.55 -6.72
C VAL A 51 10.82 -7.89 -6.15
N ILE A 52 9.99 -6.87 -5.95
CA ILE A 52 8.67 -7.03 -5.35
C ILE A 52 7.58 -6.83 -6.41
N ARG A 53 6.65 -7.77 -6.49
CA ARG A 53 5.42 -7.62 -7.26
C ARG A 53 4.25 -7.40 -6.31
N VAL A 54 3.64 -6.23 -6.38
CA VAL A 54 2.44 -5.90 -5.60
C VAL A 54 1.22 -6.31 -6.40
N HIS A 55 0.43 -7.21 -5.82
CA HIS A 55 -0.86 -7.66 -6.34
C HIS A 55 -1.97 -7.00 -5.56
N VAL A 56 -2.95 -6.44 -6.26
CA VAL A 56 -4.13 -5.81 -5.66
C VAL A 56 -5.37 -6.33 -6.36
N LEU A 57 -6.34 -6.76 -5.56
CA LEU A 57 -7.66 -7.15 -6.01
C LEU A 57 -8.70 -6.21 -5.39
N ASN A 58 -9.46 -5.52 -6.23
CA ASN A 58 -10.73 -4.94 -5.84
C ASN A 58 -11.81 -6.04 -5.88
N ILE A 59 -12.33 -6.44 -4.71
CA ILE A 59 -13.23 -7.60 -4.61
C ILE A 59 -14.63 -7.25 -5.15
N GLN A 60 -15.01 -5.97 -5.08
CA GLN A 60 -16.29 -5.45 -5.56
C GLN A 60 -16.06 -4.24 -6.47
N PRO A 61 -15.52 -4.46 -7.68
CA PRO A 61 -15.07 -3.36 -8.54
C PRO A 61 -16.25 -2.51 -9.01
N GLN A 62 -16.18 -1.20 -8.75
CA GLN A 62 -17.10 -0.20 -9.29
C GLN A 62 -16.34 0.72 -10.23
N LYS A 63 -16.88 0.99 -11.43
CA LYS A 63 -16.18 1.77 -12.47
C LYS A 63 -15.80 3.19 -12.01
N ASN A 64 -16.64 3.82 -11.19
CA ASN A 64 -16.49 5.21 -10.77
C ASN A 64 -15.99 5.35 -9.32
N SER A 65 -15.58 4.25 -8.70
CA SER A 65 -15.07 4.25 -7.32
C SER A 65 -13.88 3.30 -7.24
N PRO A 66 -12.72 3.71 -7.77
CA PRO A 66 -11.52 2.89 -7.70
C PRO A 66 -10.92 2.91 -6.29
N LEU A 67 -10.13 1.88 -6.02
CA LEU A 67 -9.07 1.91 -5.01
C LEU A 67 -7.91 2.72 -5.58
N LEU A 68 -7.36 3.63 -4.79
CA LEU A 68 -6.09 4.29 -5.06
C LEU A 68 -5.00 3.58 -4.28
N ILE A 69 -3.99 3.10 -5.00
CA ILE A 69 -2.84 2.40 -4.41
C ILE A 69 -1.63 3.32 -4.50
N VAL A 70 -0.94 3.51 -3.38
CA VAL A 70 0.30 4.29 -3.31
C VAL A 70 1.38 3.40 -2.69
N ILE A 71 2.45 3.17 -3.45
CA ILE A 71 3.60 2.38 -3.02
C ILE A 71 4.76 3.34 -2.81
N LYS A 72 5.29 3.38 -1.59
CA LYS A 72 6.42 4.24 -1.22
C LYS A 72 7.65 3.35 -0.95
N GLN A 73 8.75 3.68 -1.61
CA GLN A 73 10.09 3.16 -1.39
C GLN A 73 11.00 4.34 -1.03
N GLN A 74 12.21 4.11 -0.51
CA GLN A 74 13.10 5.21 -0.05
C GLN A 74 13.31 6.35 -1.07
N GLN A 75 13.37 6.03 -2.37
CA GLN A 75 13.65 7.02 -3.44
C GLN A 75 12.58 7.04 -4.54
N HIS A 76 11.51 6.25 -4.41
CA HIS A 76 10.51 6.09 -5.46
C HIS A 76 9.11 6.01 -4.88
N VAL A 77 8.17 6.60 -5.59
CA VAL A 77 6.74 6.46 -5.30
C VAL A 77 6.05 6.05 -6.59
N LEU A 78 5.21 5.01 -6.51
CA LEU A 78 4.37 4.55 -7.60
C LEU A 78 2.92 4.62 -7.12
N SER A 79 2.02 5.11 -7.96
CA SER A 79 0.58 5.01 -7.71
C SER A 79 -0.17 4.48 -8.92
N PHE A 80 -1.28 3.80 -8.65
CA PHE A 80 -2.19 3.31 -9.68
C PHE A 80 -3.58 3.05 -9.10
N GLU A 81 -4.57 2.99 -9.97
CA GLU A 81 -5.96 2.73 -9.62
C GLU A 81 -6.35 1.27 -9.86
N VAL A 82 -7.26 0.76 -9.02
CA VAL A 82 -7.87 -0.57 -9.18
C VAL A 82 -9.40 -0.49 -9.01
N PRO A 83 -10.21 -0.87 -10.01
CA PRO A 83 -9.82 -1.59 -11.22
C PRO A 83 -9.05 -0.72 -12.23
N ALA A 84 -8.16 -1.36 -13.00
CA ALA A 84 -7.55 -0.72 -14.16
C ALA A 84 -8.53 -0.75 -15.33
N ILE A 85 -8.80 0.42 -15.91
CA ILE A 85 -9.70 0.58 -17.06
C ILE A 85 -8.87 0.71 -18.34
N ILE A 86 -9.11 -0.16 -19.32
CA ILE A 86 -8.46 -0.15 -20.63
C ILE A 86 -9.50 0.18 -21.69
N ASN A 87 -9.20 1.20 -22.51
CA ASN A 87 -10.07 1.69 -23.60
C ASN A 87 -11.51 2.00 -23.16
N GLU A 88 -11.71 2.45 -21.92
CA GLU A 88 -13.04 2.75 -21.32
C GLU A 88 -14.01 1.57 -21.20
N ILE A 89 -13.60 0.36 -21.60
CA ILE A 89 -14.48 -0.81 -21.79
C ILE A 89 -14.05 -1.97 -20.89
N ILE A 90 -12.75 -2.26 -20.82
CA ILE A 90 -12.25 -3.45 -20.13
C ILE A 90 -11.82 -3.05 -18.72
N SER A 91 -12.45 -3.66 -17.70
CA SER A 91 -12.15 -3.42 -16.30
C SER A 91 -11.43 -4.62 -15.70
N HIS A 92 -10.19 -4.41 -15.23
CA HIS A 92 -9.39 -5.41 -14.54
C HIS A 92 -9.37 -5.11 -13.05
N SER A 93 -10.10 -5.90 -12.27
CA SER A 93 -10.13 -5.76 -10.81
C SER A 93 -8.93 -6.38 -10.10
N ASN A 94 -8.21 -7.28 -10.77
CA ASN A 94 -6.96 -7.87 -10.31
C ASN A 94 -5.79 -7.27 -11.10
N VAL A 95 -5.00 -6.44 -10.44
CA VAL A 95 -3.91 -5.69 -11.05
C VAL A 95 -2.63 -5.96 -10.27
N SER A 96 -1.52 -6.16 -10.99
CA SER A 96 -0.21 -6.28 -10.36
C SER A 96 0.79 -5.30 -10.98
N ARG A 97 1.66 -4.74 -10.15
CA ARG A 97 2.82 -3.94 -10.58
C ARG A 97 4.09 -4.53 -9.98
N THR A 98 5.08 -4.78 -10.84
CA THR A 98 6.44 -5.11 -10.39
C THR A 98 7.19 -3.82 -10.16
N LEU A 99 7.80 -3.69 -9.00
CA LEU A 99 8.61 -2.54 -8.63
C LEU A 99 10.02 -2.67 -9.21
N CYS A 100 10.72 -1.54 -9.34
CA CYS A 100 12.16 -1.58 -9.58
C CYS A 100 12.86 -2.33 -8.44
N PRO A 101 13.99 -3.02 -8.72
CA PRO A 101 14.80 -3.66 -7.69
C PRO A 101 15.11 -2.71 -6.53
N ILE A 102 14.91 -3.18 -5.31
CA ILE A 102 15.18 -2.46 -4.07
C ILE A 102 16.50 -2.98 -3.53
N SER A 103 17.57 -2.21 -3.71
CA SER A 103 18.86 -2.57 -3.15
C SER A 103 18.85 -2.44 -1.63
N VAL A 104 19.35 -3.46 -0.95
CA VAL A 104 19.51 -3.51 0.50
C VAL A 104 21.00 -3.60 0.82
N THR A 105 21.45 -2.79 1.78
CA THR A 105 22.81 -2.85 2.33
C THR A 105 22.75 -3.45 3.72
N PRO A 106 23.77 -4.21 4.19
CA PRO A 106 23.76 -4.86 5.50
C PRO A 106 23.42 -3.94 6.68
N ASP A 107 23.74 -2.64 6.55
CA ASP A 107 23.55 -1.63 7.60
C ASP A 107 22.25 -0.82 7.46
N LYS A 108 21.41 -1.10 6.46
CA LYS A 108 20.15 -0.38 6.22
C LYS A 108 18.99 -1.34 5.96
N ILE A 109 17.97 -1.24 6.80
CA ILE A 109 16.66 -1.83 6.53
C ILE A 109 16.02 -1.00 5.42
N ALA A 110 15.66 -1.64 4.31
CA ALA A 110 14.81 -1.01 3.31
C ALA A 110 13.35 -1.19 3.72
N THR A 111 12.55 -0.16 3.50
CA THR A 111 11.14 -0.14 3.86
C THR A 111 10.31 0.01 2.60
N LEU A 112 9.26 -0.80 2.50
CA LEU A 112 8.24 -0.69 1.47
C LEU A 112 6.91 -0.40 2.17
N ILE A 113 6.23 0.67 1.78
CA ILE A 113 4.92 1.02 2.32
C ILE A 113 3.89 0.92 1.19
N ILE A 114 2.76 0.27 1.47
CA ILE A 114 1.61 0.21 0.56
C ILE A 114 0.41 0.88 1.25
N GLY A 115 0.08 2.08 0.79
CA GLY A 115 -1.14 2.79 1.16
C GLY A 115 -2.29 2.46 0.22
N ILE A 116 -3.47 2.28 0.79
CA ILE A 116 -4.71 1.96 0.07
C ILE A 116 -5.79 2.91 0.56
N SER A 117 -6.47 3.58 -0.37
CA SER A 117 -7.53 4.52 -0.07
C SER A 117 -8.61 4.50 -1.15
N SER A 118 -9.73 5.17 -0.87
CA SER A 118 -10.75 5.46 -1.88
C SER A 118 -11.50 6.74 -1.52
N PHE A 119 -12.18 7.32 -2.50
CA PHE A 119 -12.98 8.54 -2.34
C PHE A 119 -14.48 8.27 -2.21
N THR A 120 -14.91 7.00 -2.18
CA THR A 120 -16.32 6.62 -1.98
C THR A 120 -16.70 6.55 -0.52
N SER A 121 -17.95 6.89 -0.21
CA SER A 121 -18.56 6.68 1.10
C SER A 121 -18.82 5.19 1.41
N GLU A 122 -19.10 4.40 0.37
CA GLU A 122 -19.31 2.96 0.52
C GLU A 122 -17.98 2.23 0.67
N PRO A 123 -17.80 1.35 1.68
CA PRO A 123 -16.57 0.60 1.85
C PRO A 123 -16.29 -0.33 0.67
N ILE A 124 -15.08 -0.25 0.11
CA ILE A 124 -14.61 -1.14 -0.96
C ILE A 124 -13.72 -2.22 -0.35
N PRO A 125 -14.14 -3.49 -0.34
CA PRO A 125 -13.30 -4.59 0.10
C PRO A 125 -12.19 -4.88 -0.90
N TYR A 126 -11.00 -5.17 -0.38
CA TYR A 126 -9.82 -5.46 -1.20
C TYR A 126 -8.98 -6.61 -0.64
N MET A 127 -8.08 -7.11 -1.48
CA MET A 127 -6.95 -7.95 -1.09
C MET A 127 -5.66 -7.37 -1.67
N VAL A 128 -4.59 -7.34 -0.86
CA VAL A 128 -3.25 -6.95 -1.29
C VAL A 128 -2.22 -8.01 -0.91
N ARG A 129 -1.21 -8.20 -1.76
CA ARG A 129 -0.06 -9.07 -1.49
C ARG A 129 1.19 -8.47 -2.12
N ALA A 130 2.22 -8.21 -1.32
CA ALA A 130 3.56 -7.94 -1.80
C ALA A 130 4.31 -9.27 -1.96
N GLU A 131 4.54 -9.71 -3.19
CA GLU A 131 5.23 -10.97 -3.51
C GLU A 131 6.72 -10.71 -3.75
N TRP A 132 7.59 -11.53 -3.14
CA TRP A 132 9.02 -11.50 -3.47
C TRP A 132 9.32 -12.39 -4.67
N VAL A 133 9.73 -11.77 -5.77
CA VAL A 133 10.10 -12.45 -7.02
C VAL A 133 11.57 -12.83 -6.95
N ARG A 134 11.86 -14.12 -6.72
CA ARG A 134 13.24 -14.62 -6.50
C ARG A 134 14.05 -14.82 -7.79
N ASN A 135 13.39 -15.03 -8.93
CA ASN A 135 14.02 -15.26 -10.24
C ASN A 135 13.49 -14.23 -11.24
N PHE A 136 14.00 -13.01 -11.16
CA PHE A 136 13.63 -11.91 -12.07
C PHE A 136 14.78 -11.71 -13.06
N ASP A 137 14.78 -12.51 -14.13
CA ASP A 137 15.74 -12.46 -15.23
C ASP A 137 15.20 -11.62 -16.41
#